data_AF-A0A427LAN1-F1
#
_entry.id   AF-A0A427LAN1-F1
#
_cell.length_a   1.000
_cell.length_b   1.000
_cell.length_c   1.000
_cell.angle_alpha   90.00
_cell.angle_beta   90.00
_cell.angle_gamma   90.00
#
_symmetry.space_group_name_H-M   'P 1'
#
loop_
_entity.id
_entity.type
_entity.pdbx_description
1 polymer ?
#
loop_
_entity_poly.entity_id
_entity_poly.type
_entity_poly.pdbx_seq_one_letter_code
_entity_poly.pdbx_strand_id
1 'polypeptide(L)'
;MVDVDSIAQADGVTSARLARVPATGAPGDLSHSVGVISFRCSANQSKSGEEVYYGPDGAEQERIDDGYDFEPIARNSLDSYVQEIVCESKRGAASFPTIRAFVEAGRPDSR
;
A
#
# COMPACT_ATOMS: atom_id res chain seq x y z
N MET A 1 0.01 4.85 0.52
CA MET A 1 -1.21 5.16 -0.25
C MET A 1 -1.88 3.85 -0.65
N VAL A 2 -3.18 3.72 -0.46
CA VAL A 2 -3.95 2.56 -0.96
C VAL A 2 -4.50 2.91 -2.33
N ASP A 3 -4.25 2.07 -3.32
CA ASP A 3 -4.87 2.16 -4.64
C ASP A 3 -6.27 1.55 -4.59
N VAL A 4 -7.28 2.40 -4.43
CA VAL A 4 -8.68 1.97 -4.25
C VAL A 4 -9.27 1.30 -5.48
N ASP A 5 -8.75 1.60 -6.68
CA ASP A 5 -9.21 1.00 -7.93
C ASP A 5 -8.70 -0.43 -8.10
N SER A 6 -7.68 -0.82 -7.32
CA SER A 6 -7.16 -2.19 -7.27
C SER A 6 -7.87 -3.09 -6.26
N ILE A 7 -8.88 -2.59 -5.55
CA ILE A 7 -9.60 -3.40 -4.55
C ILE A 7 -10.36 -4.53 -5.27
N ALA A 8 -10.03 -5.76 -4.93
CA ALA A 8 -10.65 -6.96 -5.49
C ALA A 8 -11.10 -7.90 -4.36
N GLN A 9 -12.17 -8.66 -4.62
CA GLN A 9 -12.69 -9.66 -3.69
C GLN A 9 -12.75 -11.03 -4.37
N ALA A 10 -12.17 -12.02 -3.71
CA ALA A 10 -12.20 -13.42 -4.15
C ALA A 10 -12.14 -14.34 -2.92
N ASP A 11 -12.97 -15.38 -2.88
CA ASP A 11 -12.92 -16.45 -1.86
C ASP A 11 -12.88 -15.95 -0.41
N GLY A 12 -13.63 -14.89 -0.10
CA GLY A 12 -13.69 -14.30 1.25
C GLY A 12 -12.46 -13.45 1.64
N VAL A 13 -11.56 -13.20 0.70
CA VAL A 13 -10.39 -12.31 0.83
C VAL A 13 -10.63 -11.03 0.05
N THR A 14 -10.35 -9.89 0.66
CA THR A 14 -10.30 -8.58 -0.03
C THR A 14 -8.84 -8.16 -0.17
N SER A 15 -8.37 -7.90 -1.38
CA SER A 15 -7.01 -7.46 -1.64
C SER A 15 -6.96 -6.05 -2.23
N ALA A 16 -5.83 -5.37 -2.05
CA ALA A 16 -5.55 -4.07 -2.64
C ALA A 16 -4.05 -3.89 -2.86
N ARG A 17 -3.66 -2.95 -3.73
CA ARG A 17 -2.28 -2.47 -3.85
C ARG A 17 -2.02 -1.34 -2.86
N LEU A 18 -0.90 -1.44 -2.16
CA LEU A 18 -0.43 -0.48 -1.18
C LEU A 18 0.92 0.06 -1.65
N ALA A 19 0.97 1.36 -1.93
CA ALA A 19 2.22 2.07 -2.18
C ALA A 19 2.85 2.55 -0.86
N ARG A 20 4.10 2.19 -0.62
CA ARG A 20 4.95 2.71 0.45
C ARG A 20 5.98 3.63 -0.16
N VAL A 21 5.95 4.89 0.25
CA VAL A 21 6.84 5.95 -0.26
C VAL A 21 7.65 6.46 0.92
N PRO A 22 8.99 6.50 0.84
CA PRO A 22 9.81 7.12 1.87
C PRO A 22 9.37 8.56 2.15
N ALA A 23 9.28 8.93 3.43
CA ALA A 23 8.88 10.28 3.85
C ALA A 23 9.93 11.35 3.49
N THR A 24 11.18 10.95 3.23
CA THR A 24 12.27 11.82 2.81
C THR A 24 12.91 11.27 1.53
N GLY A 25 13.52 12.16 0.74
CA GLY A 25 14.20 11.79 -0.50
C GLY A 25 14.61 13.03 -1.29
N ALA A 26 15.48 12.85 -2.29
CA ALA A 26 15.91 13.95 -3.14
C ALA A 26 14.73 14.49 -4.00
N PRO A 27 14.77 15.76 -4.43
CA PRO A 27 13.82 16.26 -5.41
C PRO A 27 13.83 15.40 -6.69
N GLY A 28 12.65 14.96 -7.14
CA GLY A 28 12.51 14.10 -8.31
C GLY A 28 12.82 12.62 -8.08
N ASP A 29 13.17 12.22 -6.86
CA ASP A 29 13.34 10.82 -6.49
C ASP A 29 11.97 10.11 -6.50
N LEU A 30 11.80 9.16 -7.41
CA LEU A 30 10.57 8.37 -7.57
C LEU A 30 10.59 7.04 -6.80
N SER A 31 11.56 6.83 -5.90
CA SER A 31 11.69 5.58 -5.16
C SER A 31 10.45 5.31 -4.32
N HIS A 32 9.88 4.12 -4.50
CA HIS A 32 8.75 3.61 -3.73
C HIS A 32 8.66 2.09 -3.88
N SER A 33 7.84 1.46 -3.05
CA SER A 33 7.43 0.08 -3.28
C SER A 33 5.91 -0.03 -3.40
N VAL A 34 5.46 -1.03 -4.16
CA VAL A 34 4.05 -1.37 -4.32
C VAL A 34 3.88 -2.83 -3.94
N GLY A 35 3.15 -3.08 -2.86
CA GLY A 35 2.82 -4.42 -2.40
C GLY A 35 1.34 -4.74 -2.55
N VAL A 36 1.02 -6.01 -2.78
CA VAL A 36 -0.33 -6.53 -2.59
C VAL A 36 -0.52 -6.81 -1.10
N ILE A 37 -1.62 -6.33 -0.54
CA ILE A 37 -2.06 -6.69 0.80
C ILE A 37 -3.44 -7.31 0.72
N SER A 38 -3.63 -8.41 1.45
CA SER A 38 -4.86 -9.19 1.47
C SER A 38 -5.44 -9.25 2.86
N PHE A 39 -6.76 -9.15 2.98
CA PHE A 39 -7.48 -9.14 4.25
C PHE A 39 -8.57 -10.19 4.29
N ARG A 40 -8.69 -10.88 5.43
CA ARG A 40 -9.93 -11.54 5.86
C ARG A 40 -10.64 -10.60 6.81
N CYS A 41 -11.44 -9.69 6.26
CA CYS A 41 -12.01 -8.56 7.00
C CYS A 41 -12.77 -9.00 8.27
N SER A 42 -13.54 -10.10 8.21
CA SER A 42 -14.31 -10.62 9.36
C SER A 42 -13.46 -11.31 10.42
N ALA A 43 -12.27 -11.81 10.06
CA ALA A 43 -11.36 -12.52 10.96
C ALA A 43 -10.27 -11.62 11.55
N ASN A 44 -10.21 -10.36 11.13
CA ASN A 44 -9.16 -9.40 11.51
C ASN A 44 -7.74 -9.94 11.23
N GLN A 45 -7.54 -10.49 10.02
CA GLN A 45 -6.25 -11.01 9.57
C GLN A 45 -5.82 -10.36 8.26
N SER A 46 -4.51 -10.16 8.11
CA SER A 46 -3.87 -9.71 6.88
C SER A 46 -2.77 -10.65 6.44
N LYS A 47 -2.41 -10.59 5.16
CA LYS A 47 -1.16 -11.13 4.64
C LYS A 47 -0.60 -10.22 3.54
N SER A 48 0.72 -10.16 3.46
CA SER A 48 1.41 -9.61 2.29
C SER A 48 1.35 -10.60 1.11
N GLY A 49 1.39 -10.07 -0.09
CA GLY A 49 1.64 -10.81 -1.31
C GLY A 49 2.87 -10.27 -2.01
N GLU A 50 2.84 -10.26 -3.34
CA GLU A 50 3.94 -9.71 -4.15
C GLU A 50 4.23 -8.24 -3.79
N GLU A 51 5.52 -7.91 -3.70
CA GLU A 51 6.07 -6.57 -3.51
C GLU A 51 7.04 -6.22 -4.64
N VAL A 52 6.84 -5.05 -5.24
CA VAL A 52 7.68 -4.50 -6.32
C VAL A 52 8.36 -3.23 -5.82
N TYR A 53 9.68 -3.16 -5.98
CA TYR A 53 10.50 -2.00 -5.64
C TYR A 53 10.84 -1.20 -6.88
N TYR A 54 10.67 0.12 -6.78
CA TYR A 54 11.01 1.09 -7.81
C TYR A 54 12.14 1.99 -7.32
N GLY A 55 13.12 2.23 -8.21
CA GLY A 55 14.28 3.07 -7.94
C GLY A 55 14.00 4.56 -8.11
N PRO A 56 15.03 5.42 -7.96
CA PRO A 56 14.88 6.88 -8.02
C PRO A 56 14.40 7.40 -9.38
N ASP A 57 14.67 6.66 -10.45
CA ASP A 57 14.21 6.94 -11.81
C ASP A 57 12.78 6.44 -12.07
N GLY A 58 12.17 5.76 -11.10
CA GLY A 58 10.85 5.14 -11.20
C GLY A 58 10.87 3.81 -11.95
N ALA A 59 12.04 3.28 -12.31
CA ALA A 59 12.15 1.96 -12.92
C ALA A 59 12.03 0.87 -11.85
N GLU A 60 11.37 -0.24 -12.20
CA GLU A 60 11.34 -1.44 -11.38
C GLU A 60 12.77 -1.98 -11.21
N GLN A 61 13.16 -2.21 -9.96
CA GLN A 61 14.48 -2.72 -9.58
C GLN A 61 14.40 -4.18 -9.13
N GLU A 62 13.35 -4.50 -8.37
CA GLU A 62 13.20 -5.79 -7.74
C GLU A 62 11.72 -6.14 -7.58
N ARG A 63 11.42 -7.44 -7.67
CA ARG A 63 10.09 -8.01 -7.46
C ARG A 63 10.24 -9.25 -6.60
N ILE A 64 9.58 -9.25 -5.46
CA ILE A 64 9.65 -10.29 -4.45
C ILE A 64 8.25 -10.84 -4.23
N ASP A 65 8.10 -12.16 -4.28
CA ASP A 65 6.87 -12.81 -3.83
C ASP A 65 6.95 -13.01 -2.31
N ASP A 66 6.35 -12.07 -1.57
CA ASP A 66 6.39 -12.02 -0.11
C ASP A 66 5.15 -12.70 0.51
N GLY A 67 4.70 -13.80 -0.13
CA GLY A 67 3.50 -14.55 0.20
C GLY A 67 3.55 -15.23 1.57
N TYR A 68 3.32 -14.43 2.63
CA TYR A 68 3.18 -14.90 4.00
C TYR A 68 1.77 -15.47 4.26
N ASP A 69 1.66 -16.22 5.36
CA ASP A 69 0.38 -16.67 5.88
C ASP A 69 -0.46 -15.51 6.44
N PHE A 70 -1.76 -15.76 6.62
CA PHE A 70 -2.66 -14.79 7.26
C PHE A 70 -2.38 -14.71 8.75
N GLU A 71 -1.96 -13.53 9.20
CA GLU A 71 -1.67 -13.22 10.60
C GLU A 71 -2.68 -12.24 11.19
N PRO A 72 -2.91 -12.25 12.52
CA PRO A 72 -3.76 -11.25 13.18
C PRO A 72 -3.24 -9.82 12.99
N ILE A 73 -4.14 -8.89 12.67
CA ILE A 73 -3.78 -7.49 12.49
C ILE A 73 -3.55 -6.84 13.86
N ALA A 74 -2.31 -6.40 14.10
CA ALA A 74 -1.95 -5.66 15.30
C ALA A 74 -2.62 -4.27 15.32
N ARG A 75 -3.09 -3.84 16.50
CA ARG A 75 -3.65 -2.49 16.67
C ARG A 75 -2.61 -1.41 16.38
N ASN A 76 -3.03 -0.30 15.78
CA ASN A 76 -2.18 0.84 15.41
C ASN A 76 -1.03 0.48 14.43
N SER A 77 -1.12 -0.66 13.75
CA SER A 77 -0.20 -1.04 12.68
C SER A 77 -0.62 -0.41 11.35
N LEU A 78 0.29 -0.40 10.38
CA LEU A 78 -0.02 -0.01 9.01
C LEU A 78 -1.24 -0.77 8.47
N ASP A 79 -1.26 -2.09 8.66
CA ASP A 79 -2.32 -2.98 8.22
C ASP A 79 -3.67 -2.62 8.84
N SER A 80 -3.70 -2.20 10.11
CA SER A 80 -4.94 -1.74 10.75
C SER A 80 -5.51 -0.50 10.07
N TYR A 81 -4.68 0.47 9.68
CA TYR A 81 -5.13 1.65 8.96
C TYR A 81 -5.57 1.34 7.53
N VAL A 82 -4.89 0.39 6.88
CA VAL A 82 -5.24 -0.04 5.52
C VAL A 82 -6.54 -0.85 5.53
N GLN A 83 -6.77 -1.70 6.54
CA GLN A 83 -8.00 -2.44 6.73
C GLN A 83 -9.22 -1.51 6.80
N GLU A 84 -9.11 -0.38 7.51
CA GLU A 84 -10.19 0.62 7.55
C GLU A 84 -10.56 1.17 6.15
N ILE A 85 -9.57 1.31 5.26
CA ILE A 85 -9.80 1.77 3.89
C ILE A 85 -10.42 0.67 3.03
N VAL A 86 -9.87 -0.54 3.13
CA VAL A 86 -10.19 -1.68 2.26
C VAL A 86 -11.50 -2.37 2.67
N CYS A 87 -11.70 -2.60 3.98
CA CYS A 87 -12.85 -3.32 4.51
C CYS A 87 -14.01 -2.39 4.91
N GLU A 88 -13.73 -1.17 5.39
CA GLU A 88 -14.77 -0.25 5.92
C GLU A 88 -15.07 0.93 4.98
N SER A 89 -14.46 0.96 3.80
CA SER A 89 -14.60 2.04 2.82
C SER A 89 -14.24 3.44 3.35
N LYS A 90 -13.42 3.54 4.41
CA LYS A 90 -12.88 4.85 4.82
C LYS A 90 -11.96 5.39 3.73
N ARG A 91 -11.96 6.70 3.54
CA ARG A 91 -11.16 7.38 2.52
C ARG A 91 -10.41 8.55 3.15
N GLY A 92 -9.20 8.79 2.66
CA GLY A 92 -8.43 9.97 3.04
C GLY A 92 -9.04 11.26 2.45
N ALA A 93 -8.61 12.41 2.98
CA ALA A 93 -9.06 13.72 2.50
C ALA A 93 -8.45 14.11 1.13
N ALA A 94 -7.34 13.49 0.74
CA ALA A 94 -6.67 13.71 -0.53
C ALA A 94 -6.70 12.43 -1.38
N SER A 95 -6.89 12.59 -2.68
CA SER A 95 -6.80 11.52 -3.68
C SER A 95 -5.83 11.93 -4.79
N PHE A 96 -5.22 10.92 -5.40
CA PHE A 96 -4.26 11.09 -6.48
C PHE A 96 -4.63 10.12 -7.61
N PRO A 97 -4.51 10.54 -8.89
CA PRO A 97 -4.90 9.70 -10.02
C PRO A 97 -3.98 8.50 -10.22
N THR A 98 -2.73 8.57 -9.74
CA THR A 98 -1.75 7.47 -9.81
C THR A 98 -0.84 7.50 -8.59
N ILE A 99 -0.17 6.37 -8.31
CA ILE A 99 0.89 6.28 -7.30
C ILE A 99 2.01 7.28 -7.60
N ARG A 100 2.38 7.43 -8.87
CA ARG A 100 3.37 8.42 -9.30
C ARG A 100 2.96 9.85 -8.96
N ALA A 101 1.71 10.23 -9.24
CA ALA A 101 1.20 11.56 -8.91
C ALA A 101 1.22 11.82 -7.39
N PHE A 102 0.98 10.79 -6.57
CA PHE A 102 1.15 10.88 -5.11
C PHE A 102 2.61 11.12 -4.70
N VAL A 103 3.57 10.41 -5.31
CA VAL A 103 5.01 10.62 -5.04
C VAL A 103 5.45 12.03 -5.46
N GLU A 104 4.99 12.49 -6.63
CA GLU A 104 5.33 13.80 -7.20
C GLU A 104 4.68 14.99 -6.46
N ALA A 105 3.51 14.80 -5.84
CA ALA A 105 2.80 15.85 -5.07
C ALA A 105 3.53 16.29 -3.80
N GLY A 106 4.68 15.70 -3.50
CA GLY A 106 5.51 16.04 -2.36
C GLY A 106 5.33 15.02 -1.25
N ARG A 107 6.46 14.51 -0.76
CA ARG A 107 6.51 13.78 0.50
C ARG A 107 6.10 14.78 1.59
N PRO A 108 5.22 14.42 2.55
CA PRO A 108 4.90 15.33 3.64
C PRO A 108 6.21 15.75 4.32
N ASP A 109 6.52 17.06 4.27
CA ASP A 109 7.69 17.61 4.95
C ASP A 109 7.66 17.11 6.39
N SER A 110 8.72 16.41 6.79
CA SER A 110 8.98 16.11 8.20
C SER A 110 9.30 17.43 8.92
N ARG A 111 8.27 18.23 9.20
CA ARG A 111 8.33 19.34 10.15
C ARG A 111 7.97 18.85 11.53
#